data_AF-A0A6J4H1X2-F1
#
_entry.id   AF-A0A6J4H1X2-F1
#
_cell.length_a   1.000
_cell.length_b   1.000
_cell.length_c   1.000
_cell.angle_alpha   90.00
_cell.angle_beta   90.00
_cell.angle_gamma   90.00
#
_symmetry.space_group_name_H-M   'P 1'
#
loop_
_entity.id
_entity.type
_entity.pdbx_description
1 polymer ?
#
loop_
_entity_poly.entity_id
_entity_poly.type
_entity_poly.pdbx_seq_one_letter_code
_entity_poly.pdbx_strand_id
1 'polypeptide(L)'
;MDVVKVMFALLSKSFSEIWSFFSLYSFCSRAGQLRPAKGNDILKYGIIVLNRIFMKKYLLITLACSTICCAQQKYITEQNTTLAKVVTVPIKKDTIRATVKTKPTVVPIDSKNDTNIILVKQEVTSTDWAKYALPILTLFLGIGINRLIDWITKRNATIRNGERWVVELRSTEVPLSQQMTDLIAFRDNLSFTELVIPEIKAMTNLNGDVFKSLDKNEFIKYIEIKNAKPLHKRIFDSKEEKEKAYKKVVSISNYTHGHIAIMEHQHNLISEKFKSYATGTSGHVQSFNNHLQEFLREYGMYNLNYEKEGVNIFEDERTSLLSVLYTAQIAPHIEDGAYNPFKLRDEFFIPSIRHLAHYRFEEKTLVLAKSITACLNDIAGIKMEVVYMTKNVNIILERYTELINYLPDVINDIIGEKE
;
A
#
# COMPACT_ATOMS: atom_id res chain seq x y z
N MET A 1 -1.15 19.86 52.14
CA MET A 1 -2.22 20.08 51.14
C MET A 1 -2.20 21.56 50.77
N ASP A 2 -2.20 22.01 49.51
CA ASP A 2 -2.51 21.26 48.28
C ASP A 2 -1.71 21.69 47.02
N VAL A 3 -0.47 22.19 47.17
CA VAL A 3 0.39 22.61 46.03
C VAL A 3 0.48 21.55 44.92
N VAL A 4 0.59 20.26 45.26
CA VAL A 4 0.60 19.16 44.28
C VAL A 4 -0.74 19.07 43.52
N LYS A 5 -1.89 19.21 44.19
CA LYS A 5 -3.20 19.25 43.52
C LYS A 5 -3.36 20.49 42.66
N VAL A 6 -2.83 21.64 43.09
CA VAL A 6 -2.86 22.89 42.29
C VAL A 6 -2.01 22.73 41.02
N MET A 7 -0.81 22.16 41.11
CA MET A 7 -0.03 21.78 39.92
C MET A 7 -0.76 20.76 39.04
N PHE A 8 -1.36 19.71 39.62
CA PHE A 8 -2.12 18.71 38.85
C PHE A 8 -3.36 19.32 38.17
N ALA A 9 -4.04 20.26 38.82
CA ALA A 9 -5.17 20.99 38.27
C ALA A 9 -4.74 21.95 37.15
N LEU A 10 -3.63 22.67 37.31
CA LEU A 10 -3.07 23.55 36.28
C LEU A 10 -2.56 22.75 35.06
N LEU A 11 -1.90 21.62 35.28
CA LEU A 11 -1.48 20.69 34.22
C LEU A 11 -2.69 20.05 33.53
N SER A 12 -3.67 19.55 34.27
CA SER A 12 -4.91 18.98 33.74
C SER A 12 -5.68 20.01 32.91
N LYS A 13 -5.85 21.24 33.42
CA LYS A 13 -6.52 22.33 32.70
C LYS A 13 -5.72 22.75 31.45
N SER A 14 -4.39 22.82 31.54
CA SER A 14 -3.53 23.08 30.36
C SER A 14 -3.64 21.99 29.30
N PHE A 15 -3.68 20.71 29.70
CA PHE A 15 -3.91 19.58 28.79
C PHE A 15 -5.30 19.62 28.17
N SER A 16 -6.33 19.97 28.94
CA SER A 16 -7.70 20.17 28.46
C SER A 16 -7.79 21.30 27.42
N GLU A 17 -7.15 22.44 27.68
CA GLU A 17 -7.07 23.57 26.74
C GLU A 17 -6.24 23.26 25.48
N ILE A 18 -5.19 22.44 25.59
CA ILE A 18 -4.45 21.96 24.41
C ILE A 18 -5.30 20.97 23.61
N TRP A 19 -6.02 20.06 24.28
CA TRP A 19 -6.90 19.09 23.64
C TRP A 19 -8.10 19.75 22.94
N SER A 20 -8.70 20.78 23.55
CA SER A 20 -9.76 21.56 22.91
C SER A 20 -9.24 22.38 21.72
N PHE A 21 -8.01 22.89 21.76
CA PHE A 21 -7.39 23.57 20.61
C PHE A 21 -7.12 22.61 19.44
N PHE A 22 -6.62 21.40 19.71
CA PHE A 22 -6.49 20.34 18.69
C PHE A 22 -7.84 19.87 18.15
N SER A 23 -8.87 19.77 19.00
CA SER A 23 -10.25 19.48 18.60
C SER A 23 -10.79 20.57 17.65
N LEU A 24 -10.59 21.85 18.00
CA LEU A 24 -11.03 22.99 17.18
C LEU A 24 -10.29 23.03 15.83
N TYR A 25 -8.98 22.76 15.81
CA TYR A 25 -8.20 22.70 14.57
C TYR A 25 -8.66 21.54 13.66
N SER A 26 -8.94 20.37 14.24
CA SER A 26 -9.55 19.23 13.54
C SER A 26 -10.93 19.58 12.96
N PHE A 27 -11.77 20.29 13.74
CA PHE A 27 -13.09 20.73 13.32
C PHE A 27 -13.03 21.74 12.17
N CYS A 28 -12.18 22.78 12.28
CA CYS A 28 -11.97 23.75 11.20
C CYS A 28 -11.40 23.10 9.93
N SER A 29 -10.53 22.09 10.06
CA SER A 29 -10.01 21.33 8.92
C SER A 29 -11.06 20.43 8.26
N ARG A 30 -12.11 20.00 8.99
CA ARG A 30 -13.27 19.28 8.43
C ARG A 30 -14.35 20.22 7.84
N ALA A 31 -14.40 21.47 8.27
CA ALA A 31 -15.45 22.42 7.89
C ALA A 31 -15.23 23.16 6.56
N GLY A 32 -14.09 22.96 5.88
CA GLY A 32 -13.85 23.47 4.51
C GLY A 32 -13.75 25.00 4.34
N GLN A 33 -13.78 25.79 5.43
CA GLN A 33 -13.90 27.25 5.39
C GLN A 33 -12.60 28.03 5.07
N LEU A 34 -11.62 27.41 4.40
CA LEU A 34 -10.39 28.09 3.95
C LEU A 34 -10.18 27.91 2.45
N ARG A 35 -10.40 28.97 1.67
CA ARG A 35 -10.02 29.06 0.26
C ARG A 35 -8.47 29.08 0.11
N PRO A 36 -7.93 28.60 -1.02
CA PRO A 36 -6.51 28.24 -1.11
C PRO A 36 -5.58 29.45 -1.15
N ALA A 37 -4.74 29.58 -0.12
CA ALA A 37 -3.45 30.28 -0.19
C ALA A 37 -2.31 29.24 -0.07
N LYS A 38 -1.13 29.56 -0.61
CA LYS A 38 -0.03 28.59 -0.86
C LYS A 38 0.33 27.78 0.39
N GLY A 39 0.19 26.45 0.31
CA GLY A 39 0.21 25.55 1.48
C GLY A 39 1.49 25.55 2.32
N ASN A 40 2.65 25.90 1.74
CA ASN A 40 3.91 26.00 2.48
C ASN A 40 3.96 27.20 3.43
N ASP A 41 3.25 28.30 3.13
CA ASP A 41 3.31 29.52 3.94
C ASP A 41 2.38 29.41 5.15
N ILE A 42 1.18 28.83 4.97
CA ILE A 42 0.25 28.56 6.08
C ILE A 42 0.88 27.62 7.11
N LEU A 43 1.57 26.56 6.67
CA LEU A 43 2.28 25.65 7.57
C LEU A 43 3.43 26.34 8.32
N LYS A 44 4.23 27.18 7.65
CA LYS A 44 5.27 27.98 8.32
C LYS A 44 4.68 28.93 9.37
N TYR A 45 3.66 29.72 9.01
CA TYR A 45 3.02 30.64 9.95
C TYR A 45 2.35 29.90 11.12
N GLY A 46 1.67 28.78 10.85
CA GLY A 46 1.08 27.93 11.89
C GLY A 46 2.12 27.43 12.89
N ILE A 47 3.25 26.88 12.42
CA ILE A 47 4.34 26.38 13.28
C ILE A 47 5.03 27.53 14.05
N ILE A 48 5.24 28.69 13.42
CA ILE A 48 5.83 29.88 14.07
C ILE A 48 4.90 30.43 15.16
N VAL A 49 3.59 30.47 14.91
CA VAL A 49 2.57 30.88 15.89
C VAL A 49 2.47 29.88 17.03
N LEU A 50 2.46 28.56 16.75
CA LEU A 50 2.50 27.52 17.78
C LEU A 50 3.73 27.67 18.66
N ASN A 51 4.93 27.80 18.08
CA ASN A 51 6.17 27.99 18.84
C ASN A 51 6.17 29.30 19.64
N ARG A 52 5.62 30.40 19.13
CA ARG A 52 5.45 31.65 19.91
C ARG A 52 4.48 31.49 21.08
N ILE A 53 3.38 30.76 20.91
CA ILE A 53 2.42 30.48 21.99
C ILE A 53 3.04 29.53 23.03
N PHE A 54 3.75 28.48 22.58
CA PHE A 54 4.41 27.52 23.46
C PHE A 54 5.53 28.18 24.26
N MET A 55 6.42 28.96 23.62
CA MET A 55 7.42 29.80 24.28
C MET A 55 6.79 30.75 25.30
N LYS A 56 5.74 31.50 24.94
CA LYS A 56 5.08 32.44 25.87
C LYS A 56 4.43 31.74 27.06
N LYS A 57 3.77 30.60 26.86
CA LYS A 57 3.18 29.81 27.96
C LYS A 57 4.26 29.17 28.84
N TYR A 58 5.35 28.66 28.26
CA TYR A 58 6.48 28.10 29.02
C TYR A 58 7.18 29.19 29.86
N LEU A 59 7.43 30.36 29.29
CA LEU A 59 7.97 31.53 30.00
C LEU A 59 7.07 31.95 31.17
N LEU A 60 5.75 31.98 30.96
CA LEU A 60 4.75 32.26 32.01
C LEU A 60 4.78 31.21 33.14
N ILE A 61 4.91 29.93 32.81
CA ILE A 61 5.03 28.84 33.80
C ILE A 61 6.34 29.00 34.60
N THR A 62 7.47 29.29 33.96
CA THR A 62 8.73 29.52 34.67
C THR A 62 8.70 30.78 35.54
N LEU A 63 8.07 31.86 35.08
CA LEU A 63 7.87 33.08 35.87
C LEU A 63 6.97 32.82 37.08
N ALA A 64 5.85 32.11 36.91
CA ALA A 64 4.96 31.73 38.02
C ALA A 64 5.68 30.84 39.06
N CYS A 65 6.50 29.89 38.62
CA CYS A 65 7.33 29.10 39.53
C CYS A 65 8.34 29.96 40.30
N SER A 66 8.98 30.95 39.66
CA SER A 66 9.92 31.84 40.36
C SER A 66 9.24 32.74 41.40
N THR A 67 8.08 33.33 41.09
CA THR A 67 7.39 34.24 42.02
C THR A 67 6.80 33.53 43.22
N ILE A 68 6.28 32.31 43.05
CA ILE A 68 5.84 31.45 44.17
C ILE A 68 7.02 31.11 45.09
N CYS A 69 8.20 30.81 44.52
CA CYS A 69 9.39 30.48 45.31
C CYS A 69 9.87 31.70 46.14
N CYS A 70 9.93 32.89 45.54
CA CYS A 70 10.27 34.13 46.26
C CYS A 70 9.26 34.49 47.37
N ALA A 71 7.96 34.24 47.15
CA ALA A 71 6.92 34.53 48.13
C ALA A 71 7.06 33.69 49.41
N GLN A 72 7.37 32.39 49.30
CA GLN A 72 7.58 31.53 50.46
C GLN A 72 8.78 31.97 51.31
N GLN A 73 9.86 32.43 50.67
CA GLN A 73 11.09 32.81 51.38
C GLN A 73 10.92 34.10 52.20
N LYS A 74 10.05 35.03 51.77
CA LYS A 74 9.74 36.25 52.52
C LYS A 74 8.91 35.98 53.78
N TYR A 75 7.91 35.11 53.69
CA TYR A 75 7.01 34.77 54.80
C TYR A 75 7.75 34.11 55.99
N ILE A 76 8.81 33.35 55.71
CA ILE A 76 9.67 32.71 56.73
C ILE A 76 10.57 33.73 57.44
N THR A 77 10.88 34.87 56.81
CA THR A 77 11.73 35.90 57.41
C THR A 77 10.92 36.82 58.34
N GLU A 78 9.72 37.23 57.93
CA GLU A 78 8.90 38.21 58.68
C GLU A 78 8.38 37.66 60.03
N GLN A 79 8.11 36.35 60.16
CA GLN A 79 7.63 35.77 61.43
C GLN A 79 8.70 35.70 62.55
N ASN A 80 10.00 35.82 62.22
CA ASN A 80 11.08 35.59 63.17
C ASN A 80 11.64 36.85 63.85
N THR A 81 11.09 38.05 63.57
CA THR A 81 11.72 39.33 63.98
C THR A 81 10.88 40.23 64.88
N THR A 82 9.65 39.86 65.26
CA THR A 82 8.81 40.67 66.16
C THR A 82 8.01 39.85 67.18
N LEU A 83 8.58 39.61 68.37
CA LEU A 83 7.93 39.81 69.69
C LEU A 83 8.86 39.44 70.86
N ALA A 84 9.94 40.21 71.05
CA ALA A 84 10.66 40.20 72.32
C ALA A 84 9.86 41.01 73.36
N LYS A 85 9.10 40.34 74.24
CA LYS A 85 8.53 40.99 75.43
C LYS A 85 8.42 40.00 76.60
N VAL A 86 9.06 40.34 77.71
CA VAL A 86 9.12 39.51 78.92
C VAL A 86 7.86 39.65 79.76
N VAL A 87 7.19 38.53 80.07
CA VAL A 87 6.24 38.38 81.18
C VAL A 87 6.46 37.00 81.80
N THR A 88 6.57 36.92 83.12
CA THR A 88 6.97 35.71 83.86
C THR A 88 5.83 35.08 84.68
N VAL A 89 5.46 33.84 84.36
CA VAL A 89 4.77 32.89 85.26
C VAL A 89 5.12 31.44 84.82
N PRO A 90 4.93 30.39 85.66
CA PRO A 90 5.90 29.30 85.71
C PRO A 90 5.57 28.06 84.87
N ILE A 91 6.62 27.41 84.36
CA ILE A 91 6.56 26.05 83.79
C ILE A 91 7.04 25.03 84.85
N LYS A 92 6.38 23.88 84.92
CA LYS A 92 6.71 22.80 85.87
C LYS A 92 8.15 22.28 85.70
N LYS A 93 8.82 22.04 86.84
CA LYS A 93 10.10 21.31 86.90
C LYS A 93 9.87 19.85 87.32
N ASP A 94 9.54 18.98 86.37
CA ASP A 94 9.51 17.54 86.66
C ASP A 94 10.96 17.03 86.82
N THR A 95 11.35 16.80 88.07
CA THR A 95 12.75 16.56 88.48
C THR A 95 12.95 15.08 88.80
N ILE A 96 13.49 14.31 87.84
CA ILE A 96 13.79 12.88 88.05
C ILE A 96 15.06 12.74 88.90
N ARG A 97 14.92 12.24 90.14
CA ARG A 97 16.05 11.89 91.00
C ARG A 97 16.72 10.60 90.51
N ALA A 98 17.96 10.70 90.01
CA ALA A 98 18.84 9.55 89.81
C ALA A 98 19.78 9.38 91.01
N THR A 99 19.60 8.32 91.80
CA THR A 99 20.37 8.08 93.04
C THR A 99 21.69 7.35 92.75
N VAL A 100 22.74 8.11 92.45
CA VAL A 100 24.10 7.55 92.30
C VAL A 100 24.77 7.42 93.67
N LYS A 101 25.08 6.19 94.09
CA LYS A 101 25.87 5.93 95.31
C LYS A 101 27.35 6.18 95.03
N THR A 102 27.89 7.30 95.53
CA THR A 102 29.33 7.54 95.57
C THR A 102 29.96 6.89 96.81
N LYS A 103 31.26 6.55 96.72
CA LYS A 103 32.15 6.51 97.88
C LYS A 103 33.46 7.23 97.48
N PRO A 104 34.02 8.13 98.31
CA PRO A 104 34.88 9.20 97.78
C PRO A 104 36.36 9.11 98.20
N THR A 105 37.22 9.85 97.49
CA THR A 105 38.53 10.32 98.01
C THR A 105 38.75 11.80 97.68
N VAL A 106 38.69 12.61 98.73
CA VAL A 106 39.25 13.97 99.00
C VAL A 106 40.25 14.50 97.92
N VAL A 107 40.10 15.65 97.22
CA VAL A 107 39.76 17.08 97.54
C VAL A 107 40.97 17.89 98.08
N PRO A 108 41.13 19.22 97.81
CA PRO A 108 40.52 20.11 96.80
C PRO A 108 41.38 20.10 95.50
N ILE A 109 41.75 21.14 94.70
CA ILE A 109 41.63 22.62 94.60
C ILE A 109 41.75 22.93 93.07
N ASP A 110 41.29 24.01 92.42
CA ASP A 110 40.71 25.30 92.85
C ASP A 110 39.38 25.64 92.13
N SER A 111 39.34 26.62 91.20
CA SER A 111 38.10 27.33 90.82
C SER A 111 37.89 27.63 89.32
N LYS A 112 36.60 27.73 88.96
CA LYS A 112 36.01 28.44 87.80
C LYS A 112 36.52 28.09 86.39
N ASN A 113 35.79 27.20 85.71
CA ASN A 113 34.91 27.58 84.59
C ASN A 113 34.16 26.35 84.05
N ASP A 114 32.86 26.24 84.32
CA ASP A 114 32.03 25.13 83.86
C ASP A 114 31.71 25.24 82.35
N THR A 115 32.53 24.58 81.52
CA THR A 115 32.27 24.38 80.09
C THR A 115 31.09 23.44 79.86
N ASN A 116 29.88 23.96 80.01
CA ASN A 116 28.65 23.26 79.64
C ASN A 116 28.66 22.92 78.14
N ILE A 117 28.97 21.67 77.81
CA ILE A 117 28.84 21.12 76.46
C ILE A 117 27.35 20.93 76.16
N ILE A 118 26.70 21.99 75.67
CA ILE A 118 25.29 21.92 75.26
C ILE A 118 25.21 21.15 73.94
N LEU A 119 25.03 19.83 74.04
CA LEU A 119 24.61 18.99 72.92
C LEU A 119 23.16 19.34 72.55
N VAL A 120 22.99 20.44 71.81
CA VAL A 120 21.73 20.78 71.14
C VAL A 120 21.48 19.70 70.10
N LYS A 121 20.60 18.74 70.45
CA LYS A 121 20.05 17.78 69.50
C LYS A 121 19.17 18.56 68.52
N GLN A 122 19.78 19.02 67.43
CA GLN A 122 19.11 19.77 66.38
C GLN A 122 17.98 18.91 65.82
N GLU A 123 16.73 19.33 66.06
CA GLU A 123 15.57 18.57 65.61
C GLU A 123 15.55 18.52 64.08
N VAL A 124 15.39 17.32 63.52
CA VAL A 124 15.48 17.08 62.08
C VAL A 124 14.20 17.59 61.43
N THR A 125 14.16 18.89 61.15
CA THR A 125 13.06 19.56 60.46
C THR A 125 12.91 18.96 59.06
N SER A 126 11.75 18.32 58.84
CA SER A 126 11.21 17.79 57.58
C SER A 126 12.22 17.50 56.46
N THR A 127 12.51 16.23 56.21
CA THR A 127 13.28 15.79 55.04
C THR A 127 12.79 16.50 53.77
N ASP A 128 13.71 17.16 53.07
CA ASP A 128 13.36 18.08 51.97
C ASP A 128 13.19 17.33 50.65
N TRP A 129 12.19 16.43 50.60
CA TRP A 129 11.95 15.47 49.51
C TRP A 129 11.93 16.14 48.12
N ALA A 130 11.49 17.39 48.03
CA ALA A 130 11.44 18.14 46.77
C ALA A 130 12.82 18.31 46.13
N LYS A 131 13.87 18.60 46.91
CA LYS A 131 15.25 18.77 46.39
C LYS A 131 15.86 17.49 45.83
N TYR A 132 15.40 16.33 46.28
CA TYR A 132 15.84 15.02 45.78
C TYR A 132 14.95 14.48 44.66
N ALA A 133 13.63 14.69 44.75
CA ALA A 133 12.67 14.25 43.75
C ALA A 133 12.76 15.05 42.44
N LEU A 134 13.03 16.37 42.50
CA LEU A 134 13.03 17.22 41.31
C LEU A 134 14.16 16.89 40.31
N PRO A 135 15.43 16.68 40.73
CA PRO A 135 16.48 16.18 39.83
C PRO A 135 16.13 14.84 39.17
N ILE A 136 15.60 13.89 39.96
CA ILE A 136 15.17 12.56 39.46
C ILE A 136 14.04 12.71 38.43
N LEU A 137 13.03 13.55 38.72
CA LEU A 137 11.97 13.87 37.77
C LEU A 137 12.51 14.51 36.49
N THR A 138 13.45 15.47 36.58
CA THR A 138 14.04 16.09 35.38
C THR A 138 14.88 15.11 34.56
N LEU A 139 15.54 14.14 35.19
CA LEU A 139 16.28 13.08 34.49
C LEU A 139 15.30 12.18 33.68
N PHE A 140 14.23 11.70 34.33
CA PHE A 140 13.19 10.93 33.65
C PHE A 140 12.46 11.76 32.58
N LEU A 141 12.26 13.06 32.80
CA LEU A 141 11.65 13.97 31.82
C LEU A 141 12.54 14.13 30.58
N GLY A 142 13.85 14.34 30.75
CA GLY A 142 14.79 14.46 29.63
C GLY A 142 14.89 13.18 28.79
N ILE A 143 14.99 12.02 29.46
CA ILE A 143 14.98 10.70 28.80
C ILE A 143 13.63 10.46 28.09
N GLY A 144 12.52 10.87 28.72
CA GLY A 144 11.17 10.76 28.17
C GLY A 144 10.95 11.64 26.94
N ILE A 145 11.41 12.90 26.97
CA ILE A 145 11.30 13.86 25.86
C ILE A 145 12.07 13.35 24.64
N ASN A 146 13.32 12.91 24.80
CA ASN A 146 14.11 12.39 23.68
C ASN A 146 13.46 11.14 23.07
N ARG A 147 12.99 10.19 23.90
CA ARG A 147 12.25 9.01 23.43
C ARG A 147 10.92 9.36 22.73
N LEU A 148 10.23 10.42 23.17
CA LEU A 148 9.00 10.90 22.55
C LEU A 148 9.27 11.54 21.17
N ILE A 149 10.34 12.34 21.05
CA ILE A 149 10.78 12.94 19.78
C ILE A 149 11.19 11.85 18.79
N ASP A 150 11.98 10.87 19.22
CA ASP A 150 12.34 9.69 18.42
C ASP A 150 11.10 8.92 17.94
N TRP A 151 10.13 8.69 18.83
CA TRP A 151 8.89 7.98 18.53
C TRP A 151 8.03 8.74 17.52
N ILE A 152 7.84 10.04 17.70
CA ILE A 152 7.12 10.91 16.73
C ILE A 152 7.85 10.90 15.38
N THR A 153 9.17 11.03 15.37
CA THR A 153 9.97 11.09 14.13
C THR A 153 9.88 9.77 13.34
N LYS A 154 10.02 8.63 14.02
CA LYS A 154 9.87 7.29 13.41
C LYS A 154 8.43 7.02 12.95
N ARG A 155 7.43 7.45 13.74
CA ARG A 155 6.01 7.39 13.37
C ARG A 155 5.72 8.19 12.09
N ASN A 156 6.25 9.41 11.98
CA ASN A 156 6.06 10.27 10.81
C ASN A 156 6.75 9.71 9.56
N ALA A 157 7.94 9.11 9.70
CA ALA A 157 8.60 8.40 8.60
C ALA A 157 7.77 7.20 8.11
N THR A 158 7.27 6.38 9.04
CA THR A 158 6.37 5.24 8.73
C THR A 158 5.08 5.70 8.04
N ILE A 159 4.50 6.82 8.50
CA ILE A 159 3.30 7.42 7.90
C ILE A 159 3.57 7.83 6.45
N ARG A 160 4.64 8.60 6.18
CA ARG A 160 4.99 9.04 4.82
C ARG A 160 5.27 7.86 3.88
N ASN A 161 5.98 6.84 4.36
CA ASN A 161 6.34 5.69 3.54
C ASN A 161 5.14 4.76 3.28
N GLY A 162 4.17 4.67 4.22
CA GLY A 162 2.88 4.01 4.00
C GLY A 162 1.87 4.82 3.18
N GLU A 163 1.93 6.15 3.23
CA GLU A 163 1.17 7.02 2.31
C GLU A 163 1.68 6.88 0.87
N ARG A 164 2.99 6.64 0.68
CA ARG A 164 3.52 6.21 -0.63
C ARG A 164 2.85 4.91 -1.11
N TRP A 165 2.77 3.85 -0.30
CA TRP A 165 2.05 2.62 -0.70
C TRP A 165 0.62 2.89 -1.21
N VAL A 166 -0.13 3.78 -0.56
CA VAL A 166 -1.50 4.15 -0.98
C VAL A 166 -1.51 4.95 -2.29
N VAL A 167 -0.53 5.84 -2.50
CA VAL A 167 -0.39 6.60 -3.76
C VAL A 167 0.01 5.69 -4.92
N GLU A 168 0.98 4.80 -4.73
CA GLU A 168 1.42 3.85 -5.76
C GLU A 168 0.28 2.86 -6.11
N LEU A 169 -0.53 2.41 -5.13
CA LEU A 169 -1.74 1.62 -5.37
C LEU A 169 -2.82 2.40 -6.13
N ARG A 170 -3.07 3.67 -5.81
CA ARG A 170 -4.01 4.51 -6.59
C ARG A 170 -3.48 4.78 -8.00
N SER A 171 -2.17 4.76 -8.22
CA SER A 171 -1.57 4.98 -9.53
C SER A 171 -1.74 3.79 -10.50
N THR A 172 -2.12 2.60 -10.03
CA THR A 172 -2.38 1.44 -10.93
C THR A 172 -3.76 1.48 -11.58
N GLU A 173 -4.73 2.20 -11.03
CA GLU A 173 -6.11 2.30 -11.55
C GLU A 173 -6.15 2.74 -13.03
N VAL A 174 -5.35 3.75 -13.38
CA VAL A 174 -5.25 4.30 -14.75
C VAL A 174 -4.62 3.31 -15.75
N PRO A 175 -3.41 2.75 -15.53
CA PRO A 175 -2.83 1.77 -16.45
C PRO A 175 -3.61 0.45 -16.50
N LEU A 176 -4.31 0.05 -15.43
CA LEU A 176 -5.26 -1.08 -15.49
C LEU A 176 -6.41 -0.78 -16.45
N SER A 177 -7.04 0.40 -16.33
CA SER A 177 -8.15 0.83 -17.18
C SER A 177 -7.74 0.97 -18.65
N GLN A 178 -6.56 1.52 -18.93
CA GLN A 178 -6.03 1.59 -20.30
C GLN A 178 -5.66 0.19 -20.82
N GLN A 179 -5.05 -0.68 -20.01
CA GLN A 179 -4.74 -2.05 -20.43
C GLN A 179 -6.00 -2.85 -20.79
N MET A 180 -7.10 -2.66 -20.07
CA MET A 180 -8.41 -3.22 -20.44
C MET A 180 -8.94 -2.63 -21.76
N THR A 181 -8.78 -1.32 -21.97
CA THR A 181 -9.19 -0.65 -23.21
C THR A 181 -8.42 -1.17 -24.42
N ASP A 182 -7.10 -1.33 -24.28
CA ASP A 182 -6.21 -1.89 -25.31
C ASP A 182 -6.52 -3.38 -25.58
N LEU A 183 -6.90 -4.15 -24.55
CA LEU A 183 -7.33 -5.55 -24.69
C LEU A 183 -8.72 -5.70 -25.35
N ILE A 184 -9.66 -4.79 -25.08
CA ILE A 184 -10.96 -4.73 -25.76
C ILE A 184 -10.74 -4.42 -27.25
N ALA A 185 -9.96 -3.37 -27.55
CA ALA A 185 -9.62 -3.03 -28.93
C ALA A 185 -8.86 -4.16 -29.64
N PHE A 186 -7.96 -4.87 -28.96
CA PHE A 186 -7.29 -6.05 -29.50
C PHE A 186 -8.28 -7.17 -29.84
N ARG A 187 -9.19 -7.50 -28.91
CA ARG A 187 -10.23 -8.53 -29.11
C ARG A 187 -11.16 -8.19 -30.27
N ASP A 188 -11.59 -6.93 -30.36
CA ASP A 188 -12.58 -6.50 -31.34
C ASP A 188 -11.96 -6.39 -32.76
N ASN A 189 -10.62 -6.38 -32.86
CA ASN A 189 -9.87 -6.54 -34.11
C ASN A 189 -9.51 -8.01 -34.46
N LEU A 190 -9.87 -9.01 -33.63
CA LEU A 190 -9.65 -10.42 -33.97
C LEU A 190 -10.67 -10.88 -35.03
N SER A 191 -10.19 -11.04 -36.26
CA SER A 191 -11.05 -11.31 -37.42
C SER A 191 -11.18 -12.79 -37.78
N PHE A 192 -12.37 -13.17 -38.28
CA PHE A 192 -12.64 -14.46 -38.93
C PHE A 192 -12.80 -14.34 -40.46
N THR A 193 -12.64 -13.14 -41.01
CA THR A 193 -12.81 -12.78 -42.43
C THR A 193 -11.53 -12.32 -43.10
N GLU A 194 -10.56 -11.79 -42.34
CA GLU A 194 -9.25 -11.36 -42.82
C GLU A 194 -8.13 -11.91 -41.93
N LEU A 195 -7.03 -12.37 -42.54
CA LEU A 195 -5.85 -12.84 -41.82
C LEU A 195 -4.98 -11.63 -41.39
N VAL A 196 -5.40 -10.97 -40.32
CA VAL A 196 -4.63 -9.91 -39.66
C VAL A 196 -4.27 -10.37 -38.25
N ILE A 197 -3.00 -10.26 -37.88
CA ILE A 197 -2.53 -10.45 -36.52
C ILE A 197 -2.43 -9.07 -35.87
N PRO A 198 -3.40 -8.63 -35.04
CA PRO A 198 -3.34 -7.31 -34.41
C PRO A 198 -2.19 -7.22 -33.41
N GLU A 199 -1.58 -6.04 -33.30
CA GLU A 199 -0.57 -5.77 -32.27
C GLU A 199 -1.22 -5.65 -30.89
N ILE A 200 -0.62 -6.26 -29.86
CA ILE A 200 -1.06 -6.11 -28.47
C ILE A 200 -0.23 -5.03 -27.77
N LYS A 201 -0.89 -3.99 -27.23
CA LYS A 201 -0.24 -2.94 -26.45
C LYS A 201 -0.25 -3.35 -24.98
N ALA A 202 0.92 -3.76 -24.48
CA ALA A 202 1.13 -4.19 -23.11
C ALA A 202 1.76 -3.06 -22.28
N MET A 203 1.12 -2.65 -21.19
CA MET A 203 1.61 -1.59 -20.31
C MET A 203 2.70 -2.11 -19.36
N THR A 204 3.95 -1.73 -19.62
CA THR A 204 5.14 -2.07 -18.80
C THR A 204 4.99 -1.73 -17.31
N ASN A 205 4.19 -0.71 -16.99
CA ASN A 205 4.01 -0.20 -15.64
C ASN A 205 3.24 -1.16 -14.72
N LEU A 206 2.60 -2.21 -15.27
CA LEU A 206 1.87 -3.23 -14.51
C LEU A 206 2.77 -4.39 -14.02
N ASN A 207 4.09 -4.37 -14.31
CA ASN A 207 5.04 -5.40 -13.85
C ASN A 207 5.39 -5.31 -12.35
N GLY A 208 4.80 -4.36 -11.61
CA GLY A 208 4.84 -4.28 -10.14
C GLY A 208 6.20 -3.95 -9.50
N ASP A 209 7.25 -3.71 -10.29
CA ASP A 209 8.61 -3.39 -9.81
C ASP A 209 8.66 -2.19 -8.84
N VAL A 210 7.73 -1.25 -8.99
CA VAL A 210 7.52 -0.13 -8.06
C VAL A 210 7.31 -0.64 -6.62
N PHE A 211 6.47 -1.66 -6.41
CA PHE A 211 6.17 -2.23 -5.10
C PHE A 211 7.32 -3.07 -4.54
N LYS A 212 8.18 -3.63 -5.40
CA LYS A 212 9.41 -4.34 -5.01
C LYS A 212 10.44 -3.40 -4.35
N SER A 213 10.31 -2.08 -4.55
CA SER A 213 11.13 -1.04 -3.92
C SER A 213 10.66 -0.58 -2.53
N LEU A 214 9.54 -1.10 -2.01
CA LEU A 214 8.88 -0.60 -0.80
C LEU A 214 8.99 -1.58 0.39
N ASP A 215 9.28 -1.09 1.60
CA ASP A 215 9.41 -1.96 2.77
C ASP A 215 8.06 -2.44 3.31
N LYS A 216 7.85 -3.76 3.26
CA LYS A 216 6.70 -4.47 3.88
C LYS A 216 6.63 -4.26 5.40
N ASN A 217 7.77 -4.12 6.08
CA ASN A 217 7.79 -3.95 7.54
C ASN A 217 7.30 -2.56 7.96
N GLU A 218 7.55 -1.51 7.16
CA GLU A 218 6.93 -0.20 7.35
C GLU A 218 5.46 -0.20 6.97
N PHE A 219 5.07 -0.91 5.91
CA PHE A 219 3.66 -1.06 5.51
C PHE A 219 2.79 -1.70 6.60
N ILE A 220 3.26 -2.78 7.23
CA ILE A 220 2.58 -3.43 8.36
C ILE A 220 2.42 -2.45 9.54
N LYS A 221 3.47 -1.69 9.90
CA LYS A 221 3.41 -0.66 10.95
C LYS A 221 2.45 0.48 10.59
N TYR A 222 2.38 0.86 9.32
CA TYR A 222 1.47 1.89 8.82
C TYR A 222 0.00 1.47 8.97
N ILE A 223 -0.35 0.26 8.53
CA ILE A 223 -1.69 -0.31 8.73
C ILE A 223 -2.00 -0.39 10.23
N GLU A 224 -1.05 -0.82 11.07
CA GLU A 224 -1.22 -0.89 12.54
C GLU A 224 -1.40 0.49 13.20
N ILE A 225 -0.90 1.56 12.58
CA ILE A 225 -1.06 2.96 12.98
C ILE A 225 -2.42 3.52 12.55
N LYS A 226 -2.89 3.20 11.33
CA LYS A 226 -4.16 3.70 10.76
C LYS A 226 -5.38 2.95 11.31
N ASN A 227 -5.33 1.61 11.37
CA ASN A 227 -6.35 0.75 12.00
C ASN A 227 -6.30 0.74 13.54
N ALA A 228 -5.66 1.73 14.18
CA ALA A 228 -5.48 1.74 15.64
C ALA A 228 -6.75 2.16 16.39
N LYS A 229 -7.19 1.36 17.38
CA LYS A 229 -8.00 1.88 18.50
C LYS A 229 -7.28 3.12 19.10
N PRO A 230 -7.99 4.19 19.52
CA PRO A 230 -7.39 5.33 20.19
C PRO A 230 -6.53 4.94 21.39
N LEU A 231 -5.45 5.68 21.65
CA LEU A 231 -4.42 5.32 22.64
C LEU A 231 -5.00 5.03 24.04
N HIS A 232 -6.00 5.81 24.47
CA HIS A 232 -6.68 5.64 25.76
C HIS A 232 -7.46 4.32 25.89
N LYS A 233 -7.80 3.65 24.78
CA LYS A 233 -8.38 2.30 24.77
C LYS A 233 -7.27 1.23 24.72
N ARG A 234 -6.24 1.42 23.88
CA ARG A 234 -5.10 0.47 23.72
C ARG A 234 -4.33 0.14 25.00
N ILE A 235 -4.32 1.06 25.98
CA ILE A 235 -3.63 0.84 27.27
C ILE A 235 -4.18 -0.38 28.02
N PHE A 236 -5.49 -0.62 27.95
CA PHE A 236 -6.17 -1.69 28.67
C PHE A 236 -6.49 -2.94 27.83
N ASP A 237 -6.24 -2.91 26.51
CA ASP A 237 -6.47 -4.07 25.62
C ASP A 237 -5.78 -5.34 26.17
N SER A 238 -6.45 -6.48 26.14
CA SER A 238 -5.87 -7.76 26.59
C SER A 238 -4.74 -8.24 25.66
N LYS A 239 -3.96 -9.25 26.08
CA LYS A 239 -2.96 -9.90 25.21
C LYS A 239 -3.61 -10.46 23.94
N GLU A 240 -4.78 -11.09 24.09
CA GLU A 240 -5.55 -11.70 23.00
C GLU A 240 -6.14 -10.65 22.06
N GLU A 241 -6.62 -9.51 22.58
CA GLU A 241 -7.09 -8.40 21.74
C GLU A 241 -5.96 -7.80 20.90
N LYS A 242 -4.77 -7.62 21.50
CA LYS A 242 -3.57 -7.14 20.81
C LYS A 242 -3.15 -8.11 19.70
N GLU A 243 -3.18 -9.41 19.97
CA GLU A 243 -2.89 -10.45 18.97
C GLU A 243 -3.94 -10.50 17.85
N LYS A 244 -5.24 -10.39 18.18
CA LYS A 244 -6.34 -10.34 17.21
C LYS A 244 -6.26 -9.10 16.31
N ALA A 245 -5.91 -7.94 16.87
CA ALA A 245 -5.67 -6.71 16.13
C ALA A 245 -4.48 -6.86 15.16
N TYR A 246 -3.36 -7.42 15.64
CA TYR A 246 -2.18 -7.67 14.80
C TYR A 246 -2.48 -8.69 13.68
N LYS A 247 -3.25 -9.75 13.96
CA LYS A 247 -3.73 -10.69 12.94
C LYS A 247 -4.55 -10.01 11.84
N LYS A 248 -5.42 -9.03 12.18
CA LYS A 248 -6.12 -8.22 11.16
C LYS A 248 -5.14 -7.41 10.30
N VAL A 249 -4.16 -6.74 10.92
CA VAL A 249 -3.12 -5.95 10.22
C VAL A 249 -2.34 -6.81 9.23
N VAL A 250 -1.90 -8.00 9.64
CA VAL A 250 -1.19 -8.95 8.77
C VAL A 250 -2.10 -9.46 7.64
N SER A 251 -3.40 -9.68 7.90
CA SER A 251 -4.37 -10.06 6.87
C SER A 251 -4.50 -9.00 5.78
N ILE A 252 -4.61 -7.71 6.15
CA ILE A 252 -4.70 -6.59 5.20
C ILE A 252 -3.43 -6.50 4.35
N SER A 253 -2.25 -6.59 4.98
CA SER A 253 -0.97 -6.58 4.27
C SER A 253 -0.88 -7.74 3.26
N ASN A 254 -1.23 -8.96 3.67
CA ASN A 254 -1.18 -10.12 2.79
C ASN A 254 -2.20 -10.05 1.65
N TYR A 255 -3.41 -9.52 1.89
CA TYR A 255 -4.40 -9.28 0.84
C TYR A 255 -3.91 -8.25 -0.19
N THR A 256 -3.28 -7.15 0.26
CA THR A 256 -2.65 -6.15 -0.62
C THR A 256 -1.55 -6.77 -1.50
N HIS A 257 -0.66 -7.58 -0.91
CA HIS A 257 0.39 -8.25 -1.69
C HIS A 257 -0.18 -9.30 -2.65
N GLY A 258 -1.26 -10.00 -2.28
CA GLY A 258 -1.98 -10.90 -3.17
C GLY A 258 -2.56 -10.18 -4.38
N HIS A 259 -3.20 -9.02 -4.16
CA HIS A 259 -3.74 -8.18 -5.22
C HIS A 259 -2.65 -7.73 -6.22
N ILE A 260 -1.50 -7.24 -5.72
CA ILE A 260 -0.34 -6.88 -6.56
C ILE A 260 0.19 -8.09 -7.34
N ALA A 261 0.32 -9.25 -6.70
CA ALA A 261 0.79 -10.47 -7.37
C ALA A 261 -0.18 -10.97 -8.46
N ILE A 262 -1.49 -10.82 -8.28
CA ILE A 262 -2.50 -11.16 -9.30
C ILE A 262 -2.41 -10.19 -10.50
N MET A 263 -2.15 -8.91 -10.25
CA MET A 263 -1.88 -7.90 -11.30
C MET A 263 -0.60 -8.22 -12.09
N GLU A 264 0.53 -8.45 -11.41
CA GLU A 264 1.79 -8.88 -12.04
C GLU A 264 1.59 -10.15 -12.88
N HIS A 265 0.83 -11.12 -12.35
CA HIS A 265 0.53 -12.35 -13.06
C HIS A 265 -0.32 -12.12 -14.32
N GLN A 266 -1.37 -11.28 -14.30
CA GLN A 266 -2.16 -10.99 -15.49
C GLN A 266 -1.31 -10.30 -16.57
N HIS A 267 -0.45 -9.34 -16.20
CA HIS A 267 0.43 -8.63 -17.14
C HIS A 267 1.37 -9.61 -17.89
N ASN A 268 1.98 -10.53 -17.15
CA ASN A 268 2.82 -11.58 -17.73
C ASN A 268 2.01 -12.57 -18.59
N LEU A 269 0.79 -12.91 -18.17
CA LEU A 269 -0.10 -13.84 -18.88
C LEU A 269 -0.57 -13.28 -20.23
N ILE A 270 -0.84 -11.97 -20.37
CA ILE A 270 -1.08 -11.33 -21.69
C ILE A 270 0.07 -11.66 -22.65
N SER A 271 1.30 -11.40 -22.19
CA SER A 271 2.52 -11.57 -23.00
C SER A 271 2.78 -13.03 -23.37
N GLU A 272 2.45 -13.97 -22.49
CA GLU A 272 2.50 -15.41 -22.75
C GLU A 272 1.48 -15.84 -23.81
N LYS A 273 0.19 -15.48 -23.62
CA LYS A 273 -0.88 -15.91 -24.53
C LYS A 273 -0.78 -15.27 -25.91
N PHE A 274 -0.38 -14.01 -26.01
CA PHE A 274 -0.13 -13.38 -27.31
C PHE A 274 1.01 -14.05 -28.07
N LYS A 275 2.13 -14.39 -27.40
CA LYS A 275 3.23 -15.15 -28.02
C LYS A 275 2.79 -16.54 -28.47
N SER A 276 1.98 -17.24 -27.66
CA SER A 276 1.40 -18.53 -28.02
C SER A 276 0.53 -18.41 -29.29
N TYR A 277 -0.41 -17.46 -29.30
CA TYR A 277 -1.32 -17.20 -30.42
C TYR A 277 -0.57 -16.84 -31.72
N ALA A 278 0.40 -15.94 -31.65
CA ALA A 278 1.23 -15.55 -32.79
C ALA A 278 2.04 -16.74 -33.33
N THR A 279 2.55 -17.61 -32.45
CA THR A 279 3.32 -18.80 -32.84
C THR A 279 2.43 -19.86 -33.48
N GLY A 280 1.26 -20.17 -32.89
CA GLY A 280 0.29 -21.12 -33.43
C GLY A 280 -0.28 -20.67 -34.77
N THR A 281 -0.66 -19.39 -34.87
CA THR A 281 -1.14 -18.78 -36.12
C THR A 281 -0.07 -18.84 -37.21
N SER A 282 1.18 -18.46 -36.90
CA SER A 282 2.29 -18.54 -37.85
C SER A 282 2.56 -19.98 -38.32
N GLY A 283 2.51 -20.96 -37.42
CA GLY A 283 2.64 -22.38 -37.75
C GLY A 283 1.53 -22.88 -38.69
N HIS A 284 0.28 -22.52 -38.44
CA HIS A 284 -0.84 -22.86 -39.33
C HIS A 284 -0.78 -22.13 -40.67
N VAL A 285 -0.32 -20.88 -40.73
CA VAL A 285 -0.10 -20.14 -41.99
C VAL A 285 1.04 -20.76 -42.81
N GLN A 286 2.13 -21.19 -42.17
CA GLN A 286 3.22 -21.91 -42.84
C GLN A 286 2.74 -23.28 -43.38
N SER A 287 1.96 -24.02 -42.59
CA SER A 287 1.33 -25.27 -42.99
C SER A 287 0.39 -25.07 -44.19
N PHE A 288 -0.48 -24.05 -44.12
CA PHE A 288 -1.38 -23.66 -45.20
C PHE A 288 -0.63 -23.36 -46.50
N ASN A 289 0.46 -22.59 -46.44
CA ASN A 289 1.26 -22.27 -47.62
C ASN A 289 1.92 -23.51 -48.25
N ASN A 290 2.36 -24.47 -47.43
CA ASN A 290 2.91 -25.74 -47.92
C ASN A 290 1.83 -26.61 -48.60
N HIS A 291 0.65 -26.76 -47.98
CA HIS A 291 -0.45 -27.52 -48.57
C HIS A 291 -1.06 -26.81 -49.79
N LEU A 292 -1.01 -25.47 -49.86
CA LEU A 292 -1.38 -24.70 -51.05
C LEU A 292 -0.41 -25.00 -52.21
N GLN A 293 0.89 -25.08 -51.96
CA GLN A 293 1.86 -25.52 -52.98
C GLN A 293 1.64 -26.98 -53.42
N GLU A 294 1.27 -27.88 -52.49
CA GLU A 294 0.86 -29.25 -52.84
C GLU A 294 -0.40 -29.23 -53.72
N PHE A 295 -1.41 -28.43 -53.37
CA PHE A 295 -2.62 -28.23 -54.16
C PHE A 295 -2.31 -27.70 -55.57
N LEU A 296 -1.47 -26.67 -55.73
CA LEU A 296 -1.09 -26.14 -57.05
C LEU A 296 -0.46 -27.22 -57.94
N ARG A 297 0.40 -28.07 -57.36
CA ARG A 297 1.04 -29.20 -58.05
C ARG A 297 0.02 -30.26 -58.46
N GLU A 298 -0.86 -30.67 -57.55
CA GLU A 298 -1.88 -31.69 -57.84
C GLU A 298 -2.98 -31.18 -58.78
N TYR A 299 -3.31 -29.90 -58.76
CA TYR A 299 -4.24 -29.27 -59.70
C TYR A 299 -3.68 -29.27 -61.13
N GLY A 300 -2.39 -28.94 -61.30
CA GLY A 300 -1.71 -29.08 -62.59
C GLY A 300 -1.68 -30.52 -63.10
N MET A 301 -1.42 -31.49 -62.21
CA MET A 301 -1.46 -32.92 -62.55
C MET A 301 -2.88 -33.42 -62.89
N TYR A 302 -3.90 -32.93 -62.19
CA TYR A 302 -5.32 -33.23 -62.45
C TYR A 302 -5.72 -32.79 -63.86
N ASN A 303 -5.47 -31.53 -64.22
CA ASN A 303 -5.77 -30.98 -65.55
C ASN A 303 -5.00 -31.71 -66.66
N LEU A 304 -3.68 -31.88 -66.50
CA LEU A 304 -2.83 -32.62 -67.45
C LEU A 304 -3.30 -34.06 -67.69
N ASN A 305 -3.99 -34.68 -66.73
CA ASN A 305 -4.53 -36.02 -66.86
C ASN A 305 -5.88 -36.09 -67.62
N TYR A 306 -6.52 -34.97 -67.94
CA TYR A 306 -7.64 -34.91 -68.91
C TYR A 306 -7.21 -34.30 -70.25
N GLU A 307 -6.23 -33.39 -70.28
CA GLU A 307 -5.61 -32.93 -71.54
C GLU A 307 -5.05 -34.11 -72.36
N LYS A 308 -4.48 -35.13 -71.68
CA LYS A 308 -4.06 -36.41 -72.28
C LYS A 308 -5.22 -37.26 -72.85
N GLU A 309 -6.46 -37.03 -72.42
CA GLU A 309 -7.67 -37.64 -72.98
C GLU A 309 -8.19 -36.85 -74.20
N GLY A 310 -7.53 -35.74 -74.58
CA GLY A 310 -7.96 -34.83 -75.65
C GLY A 310 -9.01 -33.80 -75.20
N VAL A 311 -9.15 -33.58 -73.90
CA VAL A 311 -10.24 -32.81 -73.29
C VAL A 311 -9.82 -31.35 -73.05
N ASN A 312 -10.70 -30.40 -73.37
CA ASN A 312 -10.52 -28.99 -73.03
C ASN A 312 -10.94 -28.74 -71.56
N ILE A 313 -9.96 -28.37 -70.73
CA ILE A 313 -10.14 -28.21 -69.28
C ILE A 313 -11.14 -27.10 -68.88
N PHE A 314 -11.45 -26.16 -69.78
CA PHE A 314 -12.42 -25.09 -69.56
C PHE A 314 -13.85 -25.44 -69.98
N GLU A 315 -14.05 -26.51 -70.78
CA GLU A 315 -15.35 -26.89 -71.36
C GLU A 315 -15.93 -28.17 -70.77
N ASP A 316 -15.09 -29.09 -70.27
CA ASP A 316 -15.53 -30.37 -69.69
C ASP A 316 -16.12 -30.18 -68.27
N GLU A 317 -17.23 -30.86 -67.98
CA GLU A 317 -17.95 -30.76 -66.70
C GLU A 317 -17.08 -31.15 -65.49
N ARG A 318 -16.10 -32.05 -65.65
CA ARG A 318 -15.18 -32.49 -64.58
C ARG A 318 -14.24 -31.38 -64.15
N THR A 319 -13.70 -30.61 -65.10
CA THR A 319 -12.59 -29.66 -64.88
C THR A 319 -12.99 -28.17 -64.93
N SER A 320 -14.05 -27.83 -65.67
CA SER A 320 -14.43 -26.44 -65.98
C SER A 320 -14.70 -25.60 -64.74
N LEU A 321 -15.49 -26.11 -63.79
CA LEU A 321 -15.78 -25.37 -62.55
C LEU A 321 -14.50 -25.08 -61.75
N LEU A 322 -13.61 -26.06 -61.62
CA LEU A 322 -12.33 -25.89 -60.91
C LEU A 322 -11.43 -24.88 -61.62
N SER A 323 -11.42 -24.90 -62.96
CA SER A 323 -10.68 -23.93 -63.77
C SER A 323 -11.21 -22.50 -63.60
N VAL A 324 -12.53 -22.31 -63.60
CA VAL A 324 -13.17 -21.00 -63.33
C VAL A 324 -12.86 -20.52 -61.91
N LEU A 325 -13.00 -21.39 -60.90
CA LEU A 325 -12.71 -21.07 -59.50
C LEU A 325 -11.22 -20.72 -59.31
N TYR A 326 -10.31 -21.46 -59.95
CA TYR A 326 -8.87 -21.22 -59.89
C TYR A 326 -8.51 -19.86 -60.51
N THR A 327 -9.01 -19.56 -61.71
CA THR A 327 -8.78 -18.28 -62.39
C THR A 327 -9.37 -17.09 -61.64
N ALA A 328 -10.47 -17.29 -60.89
CA ALA A 328 -11.11 -16.23 -60.12
C ALA A 328 -10.46 -15.95 -58.75
N GLN A 329 -9.88 -16.96 -58.08
CA GLN A 329 -9.49 -16.86 -56.66
C GLN A 329 -8.02 -17.17 -56.37
N ILE A 330 -7.38 -18.03 -57.17
CA ILE A 330 -5.98 -18.43 -56.98
C ILE A 330 -5.06 -17.66 -57.93
N ALA A 331 -5.35 -17.69 -59.23
CA ALA A 331 -4.52 -17.05 -60.26
C ALA A 331 -4.19 -15.55 -60.00
N PRO A 332 -5.09 -14.70 -59.47
CA PRO A 332 -4.79 -13.30 -59.21
C PRO A 332 -3.71 -13.06 -58.14
N HIS A 333 -3.42 -14.06 -57.30
CA HIS A 333 -2.52 -13.94 -56.14
C HIS A 333 -1.26 -14.85 -56.24
N ILE A 334 -0.94 -15.34 -57.43
CA ILE A 334 0.26 -16.17 -57.67
C ILE A 334 1.55 -15.34 -57.54
N GLU A 335 1.53 -14.06 -57.93
CA GLU A 335 2.71 -13.19 -57.91
C GLU A 335 2.94 -12.52 -56.54
N ASP A 336 1.88 -12.14 -55.83
CA ASP A 336 1.96 -11.44 -54.55
C ASP A 336 1.92 -12.39 -53.33
N GLY A 337 1.39 -13.61 -53.50
CA GLY A 337 1.16 -14.55 -52.40
C GLY A 337 0.12 -14.07 -51.38
N ALA A 338 -0.67 -13.04 -51.67
CA ALA A 338 -1.54 -12.33 -50.73
C ALA A 338 -2.89 -13.04 -50.47
N TYR A 339 -2.84 -14.37 -50.41
CA TYR A 339 -4.00 -15.23 -50.21
C TYR A 339 -4.65 -14.99 -48.84
N ASN A 340 -5.90 -14.53 -48.83
CA ASN A 340 -6.74 -14.56 -47.62
C ASN A 340 -7.30 -15.99 -47.43
N PRO A 341 -6.87 -16.78 -46.43
CA PRO A 341 -7.28 -18.18 -46.31
C PRO A 341 -8.76 -18.32 -45.92
N PHE A 342 -9.33 -17.32 -45.25
CA PHE A 342 -10.76 -17.31 -44.89
C PHE A 342 -11.64 -17.03 -46.10
N LYS A 343 -11.21 -16.15 -47.02
CA LYS A 343 -11.89 -15.94 -48.30
C LYS A 343 -11.81 -17.19 -49.17
N LEU A 344 -10.60 -17.76 -49.34
CA LEU A 344 -10.37 -18.98 -50.12
C LEU A 344 -11.17 -20.18 -49.60
N ARG A 345 -11.38 -20.31 -48.28
CA ARG A 345 -12.25 -21.36 -47.73
C ARG A 345 -13.61 -21.40 -48.40
N ASP A 346 -14.26 -20.25 -48.46
CA ASP A 346 -15.69 -20.15 -48.74
C ASP A 346 -15.96 -19.86 -50.22
N GLU A 347 -15.06 -19.12 -50.90
CA GLU A 347 -15.16 -18.83 -52.34
C GLU A 347 -14.41 -19.83 -53.25
N PHE A 348 -13.46 -20.63 -52.72
CA PHE A 348 -12.66 -21.56 -53.54
C PHE A 348 -12.71 -23.02 -53.06
N PHE A 349 -12.23 -23.31 -51.85
CA PHE A 349 -11.99 -24.69 -51.39
C PHE A 349 -13.28 -25.49 -51.11
N ILE A 350 -14.28 -24.89 -50.46
CA ILE A 350 -15.58 -25.55 -50.21
C ILE A 350 -16.33 -25.82 -51.53
N PRO A 351 -16.45 -24.87 -52.48
CA PRO A 351 -16.95 -25.16 -53.83
C PRO A 351 -16.16 -26.30 -54.53
N SER A 352 -14.83 -26.27 -54.47
CA SER A 352 -13.98 -27.27 -55.13
C SER A 352 -14.17 -28.68 -54.58
N ILE A 353 -14.25 -28.88 -53.26
CA ILE A 353 -14.55 -30.19 -52.68
C ILE A 353 -15.97 -30.67 -53.01
N ARG A 354 -16.96 -29.77 -53.03
CA ARG A 354 -18.34 -30.11 -53.43
C ARG A 354 -18.40 -30.60 -54.88
N HIS A 355 -17.61 -30.00 -55.77
CA HIS A 355 -17.47 -30.44 -57.15
C HIS A 355 -16.84 -31.83 -57.24
N LEU A 356 -15.62 -31.98 -56.71
CA LEU A 356 -14.85 -33.23 -56.70
C LEU A 356 -15.60 -34.40 -56.05
N ALA A 357 -16.50 -34.16 -55.10
CA ALA A 357 -17.33 -35.20 -54.48
C ALA A 357 -18.23 -35.97 -55.46
N HIS A 358 -18.61 -35.38 -56.60
CA HIS A 358 -19.35 -36.07 -57.67
C HIS A 358 -18.46 -37.09 -58.40
N TYR A 359 -17.18 -36.77 -58.57
CA TYR A 359 -16.16 -37.57 -59.28
C TYR A 359 -15.28 -38.37 -58.32
N ARG A 360 -15.75 -38.62 -57.09
CA ARG A 360 -15.01 -39.26 -55.97
C ARG A 360 -14.49 -40.68 -56.22
N PHE A 361 -14.94 -41.33 -57.30
CA PHE A 361 -14.50 -42.67 -57.69
C PHE A 361 -13.32 -42.66 -58.67
N GLU A 362 -12.95 -41.49 -59.20
CA GLU A 362 -11.77 -41.33 -60.05
C GLU A 362 -10.51 -41.15 -59.20
N GLU A 363 -9.49 -41.98 -59.39
CA GLU A 363 -8.24 -41.93 -58.61
C GLU A 363 -7.55 -40.55 -58.69
N LYS A 364 -7.60 -39.92 -59.87
CA LYS A 364 -7.15 -38.55 -60.15
C LYS A 364 -7.75 -37.52 -59.17
N THR A 365 -9.02 -37.69 -58.82
CA THR A 365 -9.78 -36.79 -57.95
C THR A 365 -9.34 -36.90 -56.48
N LEU A 366 -8.92 -38.09 -56.03
CA LEU A 366 -8.62 -38.35 -54.62
C LEU A 366 -7.42 -37.55 -54.10
N VAL A 367 -6.35 -37.44 -54.91
CA VAL A 367 -5.13 -36.72 -54.52
C VAL A 367 -5.39 -35.21 -54.43
N LEU A 368 -6.10 -34.65 -55.41
CA LEU A 368 -6.51 -33.25 -55.40
C LEU A 368 -7.42 -32.93 -54.20
N ALA A 369 -8.45 -33.75 -53.96
CA ALA A 369 -9.36 -33.59 -52.82
C ALA A 369 -8.63 -33.67 -51.46
N LYS A 370 -7.60 -34.51 -51.33
CA LYS A 370 -6.73 -34.58 -50.15
C LYS A 370 -5.99 -33.26 -49.90
N SER A 371 -5.37 -32.68 -50.93
CA SER A 371 -4.63 -31.40 -50.79
C SER A 371 -5.54 -30.23 -50.36
N ILE A 372 -6.76 -30.15 -50.92
CA ILE A 372 -7.77 -29.17 -50.52
C ILE A 372 -8.23 -29.41 -49.07
N THR A 373 -8.40 -30.66 -48.66
CA THR A 373 -8.76 -31.02 -47.29
C THR A 373 -7.67 -30.60 -46.29
N ALA A 374 -6.38 -30.72 -46.64
CA ALA A 374 -5.29 -30.24 -45.83
C ALA A 374 -5.34 -28.70 -45.65
N CYS A 375 -5.49 -27.95 -46.75
CA CYS A 375 -5.67 -26.49 -46.72
C CYS A 375 -6.85 -26.06 -45.81
N LEU A 376 -7.99 -26.76 -45.90
CA LEU A 376 -9.16 -26.50 -45.05
C LEU A 376 -8.91 -26.80 -43.56
N ASN A 377 -8.10 -27.81 -43.25
CA ASN A 377 -7.71 -28.12 -41.87
C ASN A 377 -6.81 -27.02 -41.28
N ASP A 378 -5.87 -26.47 -42.06
CA ASP A 378 -5.07 -25.33 -41.60
C ASP A 378 -5.91 -24.09 -41.38
N ILE A 379 -6.84 -23.78 -42.31
CA ILE A 379 -7.79 -22.68 -42.14
C ILE A 379 -8.63 -22.86 -40.86
N ALA A 380 -9.05 -24.09 -40.55
CA ALA A 380 -9.73 -24.40 -39.30
C ALA A 380 -8.81 -24.20 -38.07
N GLY A 381 -7.52 -24.57 -38.17
CA GLY A 381 -6.50 -24.30 -37.15
C GLY A 381 -6.34 -22.80 -36.87
N ILE A 382 -6.19 -21.97 -37.91
CA ILE A 382 -6.15 -20.50 -37.77
C ILE A 382 -7.42 -19.99 -37.08
N LYS A 383 -8.62 -20.44 -37.47
CA LYS A 383 -9.87 -20.02 -36.79
C LYS A 383 -9.93 -20.50 -35.32
N MET A 384 -9.35 -21.65 -34.98
CA MET A 384 -9.25 -22.12 -33.60
C MET A 384 -8.27 -21.30 -32.75
N GLU A 385 -7.15 -20.84 -33.31
CA GLU A 385 -6.24 -19.89 -32.64
C GLU A 385 -6.93 -18.56 -32.33
N VAL A 386 -7.74 -18.03 -33.27
CA VAL A 386 -8.56 -16.83 -33.04
C VAL A 386 -9.59 -17.06 -31.92
N VAL A 387 -10.27 -18.21 -31.89
CA VAL A 387 -11.20 -18.58 -30.79
C VAL A 387 -10.46 -18.73 -29.46
N TYR A 388 -9.28 -19.37 -29.46
CA TYR A 388 -8.43 -19.53 -28.29
C TYR A 388 -8.03 -18.17 -27.71
N MET A 389 -7.50 -17.26 -28.54
CA MET A 389 -7.08 -15.94 -28.07
C MET A 389 -8.28 -15.10 -27.59
N THR A 390 -9.40 -15.12 -28.31
CA THR A 390 -10.66 -14.46 -27.88
C THR A 390 -11.10 -14.93 -26.49
N LYS A 391 -11.06 -16.25 -26.23
CA LYS A 391 -11.40 -16.82 -24.92
C LYS A 391 -10.43 -16.38 -23.83
N ASN A 392 -9.12 -16.38 -24.09
CA ASN A 392 -8.11 -15.94 -23.12
C ASN A 392 -8.28 -14.44 -22.79
N VAL A 393 -8.49 -13.58 -23.79
CA VAL A 393 -8.67 -12.13 -23.57
C VAL A 393 -9.90 -11.84 -22.73
N ASN A 394 -11.03 -12.52 -22.95
CA ASN A 394 -12.21 -12.35 -22.11
C ASN A 394 -11.97 -12.74 -20.63
N ILE A 395 -11.22 -13.83 -20.37
CA ILE A 395 -10.84 -14.24 -19.00
C ILE A 395 -9.87 -13.22 -18.36
N ILE A 396 -8.96 -12.63 -19.15
CA ILE A 396 -8.05 -11.57 -18.67
C ILE A 396 -8.84 -10.30 -18.32
N LEU A 397 -9.81 -9.90 -19.16
CA LEU A 397 -10.67 -8.74 -18.94
C LEU A 397 -11.57 -8.91 -17.70
N GLU A 398 -12.14 -10.09 -17.49
CA GLU A 398 -12.90 -10.45 -16.29
C GLU A 398 -12.06 -10.23 -15.02
N ARG A 399 -10.85 -10.79 -14.98
CA ARG A 399 -9.91 -10.63 -13.84
C ARG A 399 -9.40 -9.20 -13.64
N TYR A 400 -9.21 -8.42 -14.71
CA TYR A 400 -8.89 -7.00 -14.54
C TYR A 400 -10.09 -6.19 -14.03
N THR A 401 -11.31 -6.57 -14.40
CA THR A 401 -12.53 -5.98 -13.84
C THR A 401 -12.64 -6.28 -12.35
N GLU A 402 -12.36 -7.52 -11.92
CA GLU A 402 -12.24 -7.88 -10.50
C GLU A 402 -11.16 -7.05 -9.78
N LEU A 403 -9.96 -6.93 -10.35
CA LEU A 403 -8.87 -6.13 -9.77
C LEU A 403 -9.27 -4.66 -9.59
N ILE A 404 -9.85 -4.01 -10.59
CA ILE A 404 -10.29 -2.61 -10.47
C ILE A 404 -11.39 -2.48 -9.40
N ASN A 405 -12.36 -3.40 -9.36
CA ASN A 405 -13.46 -3.38 -8.40
C ASN A 405 -12.97 -3.58 -6.94
N TYR A 406 -11.94 -4.40 -6.70
CA TYR A 406 -11.38 -4.63 -5.37
C TYR A 406 -10.33 -3.59 -4.93
N LEU A 407 -9.80 -2.77 -5.84
CA LEU A 407 -8.76 -1.78 -5.52
C LEU A 407 -9.22 -0.73 -4.47
N PRO A 408 -10.46 -0.17 -4.53
CA PRO A 408 -10.98 0.67 -3.46
C PRO A 408 -11.03 -0.01 -2.09
N ASP A 409 -11.47 -1.27 -2.01
CA ASP A 409 -11.56 -2.01 -0.75
C ASP A 409 -10.18 -2.27 -0.13
N VAL A 410 -9.19 -2.62 -0.96
CA VAL A 410 -7.78 -2.75 -0.54
C VAL A 410 -7.29 -1.43 0.07
N ILE A 411 -7.52 -0.31 -0.60
CA ILE A 411 -7.13 1.03 -0.15
C ILE A 411 -7.84 1.40 1.16
N ASN A 412 -9.13 1.15 1.27
CA ASN A 412 -9.98 1.46 2.42
C ASN A 412 -9.56 0.70 3.68
N ASP A 413 -9.28 -0.60 3.58
CA ASP A 413 -8.75 -1.38 4.71
C ASP A 413 -7.33 -0.95 5.14
N ILE A 414 -6.49 -0.47 4.21
CA ILE A 414 -5.17 0.10 4.54
C ILE A 414 -5.30 1.40 5.34
N ILE A 415 -6.13 2.35 4.88
CA ILE A 415 -6.28 3.67 5.52
C ILE A 415 -7.16 3.64 6.78
N GLY A 416 -7.92 2.57 6.98
CA GLY A 416 -8.79 2.36 8.15
C GLY A 416 -10.18 3.02 8.02
N GLU A 417 -10.55 3.44 6.82
CA GLU A 417 -11.86 4.01 6.50
C GLU A 417 -12.78 2.87 6.06
N LYS A 418 -13.57 2.35 7.00
CA LYS A 418 -14.74 1.51 6.71
C LYS A 418 -16.00 2.31 6.98
N GLU A 419 -16.95 2.20 6.06
CA GLU A 419 -18.36 2.55 6.27
C GLU A 419 -19.04 1.55 7.22
#